data_AF-A0A7X7RQ46-F1
#
_entry.id   AF-A0A7X7RQ46-F1
#
_cell.length_a   1.000
_cell.length_b   1.000
_cell.length_c   1.000
_cell.angle_alpha   90.00
_cell.angle_beta   90.00
_cell.angle_gamma   90.00
#
_symmetry.space_group_name_H-M   'P 1'
#
loop_
_entity.id
_entity.type
_entity.pdbx_description
1 polymer ?
#
loop_
_entity_poly.entity_id
_entity_poly.type
_entity_poly.pdbx_seq_one_letter_code
_entity_poly.pdbx_strand_id
1 'polypeptide(L)' 'MTMSDPIADMLTRIRNANTAKHDTVDVPVSKMKVAIADILLKEGYIRKYDIVDDGNFKTIRIALKYGEDKNDKIITGLKR' A
#
# COMPACT_ATOMS: atom_id res chain seq x y z
N MET A 1 -8.24 9.62 -18.18
CA MET A 1 -7.95 8.18 -18.04
C MET A 1 -8.96 7.59 -17.06
N THR A 2 -9.82 6.69 -17.52
CA THR A 2 -10.77 5.96 -16.68
C THR A 2 -10.00 4.98 -15.81
N MET A 3 -10.05 5.18 -14.48
CA MET A 3 -9.45 4.25 -13.51
C MET A 3 -10.32 2.99 -13.47
N SER A 4 -9.97 1.99 -14.28
CA SER A 4 -10.78 0.77 -14.48
C SER A 4 -10.79 -0.14 -13.24
N ASP A 5 -9.75 -0.11 -12.41
CA ASP A 5 -9.75 -0.81 -11.14
C ASP A 5 -8.95 -0.09 -10.03
N PRO A 6 -9.65 0.51 -9.04
CA PRO A 6 -9.03 1.14 -7.88
C PRO A 6 -8.22 0.19 -7.00
N ILE A 7 -8.52 -1.12 -6.98
CA ILE A 7 -7.79 -2.12 -6.19
C ILE A 7 -6.47 -2.47 -6.86
N ALA A 8 -6.50 -2.80 -8.17
CA ALA A 8 -5.29 -3.02 -8.94
C ALA A 8 -4.36 -1.80 -8.93
N ASP A 9 -4.89 -0.58 -8.97
CA ASP A 9 -4.10 0.64 -8.82
C ASP A 9 -3.38 0.69 -7.46
N MET A 10 -4.08 0.39 -6.36
CA MET A 10 -3.48 0.33 -5.02
C MET A 10 -2.36 -0.72 -4.95
N LEU A 11 -2.60 -1.94 -5.40
CA LEU A 11 -1.60 -3.02 -5.38
C LEU A 11 -0.39 -2.68 -6.26
N THR A 12 -0.63 -2.07 -7.42
CA THR A 12 0.44 -1.64 -8.33
C THR A 12 1.29 -0.54 -7.68
N ARG A 13 0.68 0.44 -7.01
CA ARG A 13 1.42 1.48 -6.27
C ARG A 13 2.28 0.89 -5.16
N ILE A 14 1.73 -0.04 -4.37
CA ILE A 14 2.48 -0.75 -3.31
C ILE A 14 3.68 -1.51 -3.90
N ARG A 15 3.47 -2.26 -4.99
CA ARG A 15 4.55 -3.00 -5.68
C ARG A 15 5.65 -2.07 -6.20
N ASN A 16 5.25 -0.95 -6.81
CA ASN A 16 6.18 0.01 -7.37
C ASN A 16 6.98 0.71 -6.26
N ALA A 17 6.31 1.11 -5.17
CA ALA A 17 6.95 1.68 -4.00
C ALA A 17 7.93 0.70 -3.32
N ASN A 18 7.54 -0.56 -3.19
CA ASN A 18 8.41 -1.62 -2.70
C ASN A 18 9.65 -1.79 -3.58
N THR A 19 9.50 -1.75 -4.91
CA THR A 19 10.60 -1.87 -5.87
C THR A 19 11.51 -0.63 -5.88
N ALA A 20 10.95 0.56 -5.70
CA ALA A 20 11.67 1.82 -5.57
C ALA A 20 12.29 2.04 -4.17
N LYS A 21 12.11 1.09 -3.24
CA LYS A 21 12.62 1.16 -1.86
C LYS A 21 12.09 2.38 -1.07
N HIS A 22 10.85 2.79 -1.34
CA HIS A 22 10.18 3.84 -0.58
C HIS A 22 9.64 3.34 0.76
N ASP A 23 9.85 4.10 1.83
CA ASP A 23 9.37 3.70 3.16
C ASP A 23 7.83 3.77 3.28
N THR A 24 7.18 4.64 2.50
CA THR A 24 5.72 4.84 2.53
C THR A 24 5.13 4.97 1.13
N VAL A 25 3.84 4.61 0.99
CA VAL A 25 3.06 4.84 -0.21
C VAL A 25 1.68 5.43 0.13
N ASP A 26 1.27 6.44 -0.62
CA ASP A 26 -0.02 7.11 -0.44
C ASP A 26 -1.01 6.65 -1.51
N VAL A 27 -2.19 6.22 -1.07
CA VAL A 27 -3.29 5.80 -1.94
C VAL A 27 -4.61 6.50 -1.56
N PRO A 28 -5.48 6.87 -2.53
CA PRO A 28 -6.77 7.49 -2.20
C PRO A 28 -7.63 6.57 -1.34
N VAL A 29 -8.30 7.11 -0.32
CA VAL A 29 -9.11 6.30 0.60
C VAL A 29 -10.30 5.64 -0.11
N SER A 30 -10.61 4.43 0.30
CA SER A 30 -11.87 3.74 -0.02
C SER A 30 -12.11 2.69 1.06
N LYS A 31 -13.37 2.41 1.40
CA LYS A 31 -13.73 1.37 2.39
C LYS A 31 -13.05 0.03 2.07
N MET A 32 -13.03 -0.35 0.80
CA MET A 32 -12.39 -1.59 0.36
C MET A 32 -10.87 -1.56 0.54
N LYS A 33 -10.23 -0.43 0.21
CA LYS A 33 -8.77 -0.26 0.33
C LYS A 33 -8.31 -0.27 1.80
N VAL A 34 -9.12 0.29 2.70
CA VAL A 34 -8.86 0.22 4.15
C VAL A 34 -8.93 -1.23 4.62
N ALA A 35 -9.97 -1.99 4.21
CA ALA A 35 -10.07 -3.41 4.55
C ALA A 35 -8.87 -4.23 4.02
N ILE A 36 -8.40 -3.95 2.80
CA ILE A 36 -7.21 -4.60 2.24
C ILE A 36 -5.96 -4.22 3.04
N ALA A 37 -5.77 -2.94 3.38
CA ALA A 37 -4.64 -2.50 4.20
C ALA A 37 -4.64 -3.17 5.59
N ASP A 38 -5.82 -3.35 6.19
CA ASP A 38 -5.98 -4.05 7.45
C ASP A 38 -5.57 -5.53 7.36
N ILE A 39 -5.97 -6.23 6.29
CA ILE A 39 -5.52 -7.60 6.01
C ILE A 39 -4.00 -7.65 5.84
N LEU A 40 -3.44 -6.75 5.03
CA LEU A 40 -1.99 -6.69 4.81
C LEU A 40 -1.21 -6.42 6.11
N LEU A 41 -1.77 -5.64 7.03
CA LEU A 41 -1.19 -5.38 8.34
C LEU A 41 -1.24 -6.62 9.23
N LYS A 42 -2.40 -7.30 9.29
CA LYS A 42 -2.62 -8.51 10.09
C LYS A 42 -1.71 -9.67 9.66
N GLU A 43 -1.54 -9.84 8.36
CA GLU A 43 -0.64 -10.85 7.78
C GLU A 43 0.85 -10.43 7.86
N GLY A 44 1.14 -9.21 8.32
CA GLY A 44 2.51 -8.73 8.55
C GLY A 44 3.28 -8.32 7.29
N TYR A 45 2.59 -8.09 6.17
CA TYR A 45 3.17 -7.61 4.90
C TYR A 45 3.53 -6.12 4.93
N ILE A 46 2.79 -5.32 5.70
CA ILE A 46 3.07 -3.90 5.92
C ILE A 46 3.35 -3.63 7.40
N ARG A 47 4.05 -2.53 7.70
CA ARG A 47 4.39 -2.16 9.08
C ARG A 47 3.20 -1.51 9.79
N LYS A 48 2.51 -0.60 9.11
CA LYS A 48 1.31 0.09 9.58
C LYS A 48 0.64 0.83 8.42
N TYR A 49 -0.59 1.28 8.61
CA TYR A 49 -1.21 2.27 7.74
C TYR A 49 -1.87 3.37 8.58
N ASP A 50 -1.86 4.60 8.07
CA ASP A 50 -2.48 5.76 8.69
C ASP A 50 -3.45 6.39 7.67
N ILE A 51 -4.58 6.93 8.14
CA ILE A 51 -5.49 7.72 7.31
C ILE A 51 -5.13 9.18 7.52
N VAL A 52 -4.63 9.82 6.46
CA VAL A 52 -4.28 11.24 6.46
C VAL A 52 -5.42 12.02 5.80
N ASP A 53 -5.88 13.06 6.48
CA ASP A 53 -6.91 13.97 5.98
C ASP A 53 -6.28 15.34 5.72
N ASP A 54 -6.01 15.65 4.44
CA ASP A 54 -5.46 16.94 4.01
C ASP A 54 -6.57 17.96 3.69
N GLY A 55 -7.79 17.76 4.23
CA GLY A 55 -8.92 18.69 4.11
C GLY A 55 -9.67 18.63 2.78
N ASN A 56 -8.97 18.36 1.67
CA ASN A 56 -9.57 18.16 0.35
C ASN A 56 -9.72 16.68 -0.02
N PHE A 57 -8.78 15.84 0.39
CA PHE A 57 -8.77 14.42 0.07
C PHE A 57 -8.24 13.60 1.23
N LYS A 58 -8.94 12.50 1.52
CA LYS A 58 -8.47 11.49 2.47
C LYS A 58 -7.59 10.48 1.74
N THR A 59 -6.40 10.25 2.27
CA THR A 59 -5.44 9.28 1.75
C THR A 59 -5.10 8.25 2.81
N ILE A 60 -4.75 7.05 2.37
CA ILE A 60 -4.21 5.98 3.20
C ILE A 60 -2.71 5.99 2.96
N ARG A 61 -1.95 6.34 3.98
CA ARG A 61 -0.49 6.28 4.00
C ARG A 61 -0.06 4.93 4.55
N ILE A 62 0.50 4.08 3.71
CA ILE A 62 0.92 2.72 4.06
C ILE A 62 2.43 2.72 4.26
N ALA A 63 2.88 2.32 5.45
CA ALA A 63 4.30 2.11 5.74
C ALA A 63 4.71 0.69 5.35
N LEU A 64 5.61 0.58 4.38
CA LEU A 64 6.09 -0.71 3.87
C LEU A 64 7.05 -1.36 4.87
N LYS A 65 7.03 -2.70 4.91
CA LYS A 65 7.95 -3.49 5.71
C LYS A 65 8.98 -4.13 4.78
N TYR A 66 10.25 -4.01 5.15
CA TYR A 66 11.39 -4.65 4.49
C TYR A 66 11.98 -5.71 5.43
N GLY A 67 12.61 -6.76 4.88
CA GLY A 67 13.40 -7.72 5.67
C GLY A 67 14.66 -7.08 6.28
N GLU A 68 15.47 -7.88 7.00
CA GLU A 68 16.75 -7.43 7.58
C GLU A 68 17.68 -6.81 6.54
N ASP A 69 17.68 -7.36 5.33
CA ASP A 69 18.24 -6.71 4.15
C ASP A 69 17.13 -5.97 3.38
N LYS A 70 17.37 -4.69 3.02
CA LYS A 70 16.50 -3.91 2.11
C LYS A 70 16.31 -4.53 0.72
N ASN A 71 16.94 -5.68 0.45
CA ASN A 71 16.77 -6.47 -0.77
C ASN A 71 15.75 -7.61 -0.61
N ASP A 72 15.44 -8.04 0.61
CA ASP A 72 14.41 -9.05 0.87
C ASP A 72 13.04 -8.39 0.90
N LYS A 73 12.40 -8.41 -0.27
CA LYS A 73 11.02 -7.99 -0.43
C LYS A 73 10.12 -9.00 0.28
N ILE A 74 9.48 -8.59 1.37
CA ILE A 74 8.45 -9.41 2.03
C ILE A 74 7.23 -9.57 1.10
N ILE A 75 6.92 -8.53 0.33
CA ILE A 75 5.87 -8.56 -0.67
C ILE A 75 6.46 -9.00 -2.02
N THR A 76 6.29 -10.29 -2.36
CA THR A 76 6.58 -10.84 -3.69
C THR A 76 5.29 -11.36 -4.34
N GLY A 77 5.21 -11.31 -5.67
CA GLY A 77 4.13 -12.00 -6.39
C GLY A 77 2.74 -11.32 -6.40
N LEU A 78 2.62 -10.01 -6.13
CA LEU A 78 1.35 -9.28 -6.27
C LEU A 78 0.77 -9.44 -7.70
N LYS A 79 -0.30 -10.22 -7.81
CA LYS A 79 -1.09 -10.44 -9.03
C LYS A 79 -2.56 -10.14 -8.74
N ARG A 80 -3.28 -9.63 -9.75
CA ARG A 80 -4.75 -9.50 -9.73
C ARG A 80 -5.37 -10.81 -10.18
#